data_AF-X6BGG4-F1
#
_entry.id   AF-X6BGG4-F1
#
_cell.length_a   1.000
_cell.length_b   1.000
_cell.length_c   1.000
_cell.angle_alpha   90.00
_cell.angle_beta   90.00
_cell.angle_gamma   90.00
#
_symmetry.space_group_name_H-M   'P 1'
#
loop_
_entity.id
_entity.type
_entity.pdbx_description
1 polymer ?
#
loop_
_entity_poly.entity_id
_entity_poly.type
_entity_poly.pdbx_seq_one_letter_code
_entity_poly.pdbx_strand_id
1 'polypeptide(L)' 'MSTSLATDADLPDWWNDSAYDYAAQLTLRGWAWEFLRRNPVFQHDVLAARRQANSLPHGTTVEVIASAGNLSRWGVSFR' A
#
# COMPACT_ATOMS: atom_id res chain seq x y z
N MET A 1 -11.17 -12.94 19.34
CA MET A 1 -11.00 -12.19 18.09
C MET A 1 -11.42 -10.76 18.37
N SER A 2 -10.46 -9.85 18.51
CA SER A 2 -10.75 -8.44 18.83
C SER A 2 -10.67 -7.64 17.53
N THR A 3 -11.83 -7.23 17.02
CA THR A 3 -11.93 -6.22 15.96
C THR A 3 -11.62 -4.87 16.57
N SER A 4 -10.42 -4.33 16.30
CA SER A 4 -10.17 -2.90 16.52
C SER A 4 -11.09 -2.12 15.58
N LEU A 5 -12.17 -1.59 16.13
CA LEU A 5 -12.97 -0.57 15.46
C LEU A 5 -12.05 0.65 15.34
N ALA A 6 -11.60 0.96 14.12
CA ALA A 6 -10.98 2.23 13.83
C ALA A 6 -11.92 3.32 14.39
N THR A 7 -11.41 4.13 15.31
CA THR A 7 -12.17 5.24 15.89
C THR A 7 -12.55 6.18 14.75
N ASP A 8 -13.69 6.88 14.83
CA ASP A 8 -14.13 7.87 13.80
C ASP A 8 -13.00 8.85 13.39
N ALA A 9 -12.05 9.11 14.29
CA ALA A 9 -10.85 9.93 14.05
C ALA A 9 -9.83 9.35 13.05
N ASP A 10 -9.84 8.04 12.77
CA ASP A 10 -8.96 7.38 11.78
C ASP A 10 -9.58 7.32 10.38
N LEU A 11 -10.86 7.71 10.24
CA LEU A 11 -11.53 7.74 8.94
C LEU A 11 -11.16 9.03 8.20
N PRO A 12 -10.85 8.96 6.90
CA PRO A 12 -10.67 10.15 6.08
C PRO A 12 -11.93 11.01 6.15
N ASP A 13 -11.77 12.32 6.36
CA ASP A 13 -12.87 13.27 6.23
C ASP A 13 -13.30 13.32 4.76
N TRP A 14 -14.30 12.50 4.43
CA TRP A 14 -14.84 12.36 3.09
C TRP A 14 -15.73 13.53 2.68
N TRP A 15 -16.08 14.42 3.62
CA TRP A 15 -16.83 15.65 3.34
C TRP A 15 -15.94 16.82 2.94
N ASN A 16 -14.64 16.73 3.19
CA ASN A 16 -13.69 17.73 2.75
C ASN A 16 -13.24 17.47 1.30
N ASP A 17 -14.00 18.00 0.34
CA ASP A 17 -13.68 17.86 -1.09
C ASP A 17 -12.26 18.33 -1.45
N SER A 18 -11.78 19.41 -0.82
CA SER A 18 -10.43 19.95 -1.07
C SER A 18 -9.31 18.98 -0.67
N ALA A 19 -9.59 18.03 0.24
CA ALA A 19 -8.64 16.96 0.57
C ALA A 19 -8.42 15.99 -0.60
N TYR A 20 -9.30 16.02 -1.61
CA TYR A 20 -9.26 15.15 -2.79
C TYR A 20 -9.02 15.92 -4.10
N ASP A 21 -8.65 17.20 -4.07
CA ASP A 21 -8.33 17.98 -5.28
C ASP A 21 -7.24 17.30 -6.14
N TYR A 22 -6.31 16.58 -5.50
CA TYR A 22 -5.28 15.79 -6.20
C TYR A 22 -5.87 14.66 -7.06
N ALA A 23 -7.06 14.15 -6.72
CA ALA A 23 -7.71 13.06 -7.42
C ALA A 23 -8.11 13.45 -8.84
N ALA A 24 -8.38 14.73 -9.09
CA ALA A 24 -8.68 15.26 -10.42
C ALA A 24 -7.50 15.12 -11.41
N GLN A 25 -6.28 14.95 -10.89
CA GLN A 25 -5.06 14.83 -11.69
C GLN A 25 -4.60 13.37 -11.84
N LEU A 26 -5.32 12.41 -11.23
CA LEU A 26 -4.92 11.01 -11.28
C LEU A 26 -5.20 10.40 -12.64
N THR A 27 -4.15 9.81 -13.22
CA THR A 27 -4.30 8.88 -14.34
C THR A 27 -5.02 7.61 -13.89
N LEU A 28 -5.44 6.76 -14.83
CA LEU A 28 -5.98 5.44 -14.52
C LEU A 28 -5.04 4.61 -13.63
N ARG A 29 -3.72 4.71 -13.87
CA ARG A 29 -2.71 4.07 -13.02
C ARG A 29 -2.70 4.67 -11.60
N GLY A 30 -2.84 5.99 -11.50
CA GLY A 30 -2.96 6.69 -10.21
C GLY A 30 -4.18 6.21 -9.42
N TRP A 31 -5.33 6.07 -10.07
CA TRP A 31 -6.52 5.49 -9.46
C TRP A 31 -6.30 4.05 -9.00
N ALA A 32 -5.73 3.19 -9.86
CA ALA A 32 -5.42 1.82 -9.49
C ALA A 32 -4.52 1.74 -8.24
N TRP A 33 -3.53 2.64 -8.14
CA TRP A 33 -2.69 2.76 -6.96
C TRP A 33 -3.46 3.21 -5.71
N GLU A 34 -4.34 4.21 -5.83
CA GLU A 34 -5.14 4.71 -4.71
C GLU A 34 -6.09 3.63 -4.14
N PHE A 35 -6.68 2.80 -4.99
CA PHE A 35 -7.47 1.65 -4.54
C PHE A 35 -6.59 0.60 -3.87
N LEU A 36 -5.45 0.29 -4.47
CA LEU A 36 -4.56 -0.76 -3.97
C LEU A 36 -3.96 -0.42 -2.59
N ARG A 37 -3.42 0.79 -2.42
CA ARG A 37 -2.78 1.22 -1.16
C ARG A 37 -3.73 1.28 0.04
N ARG A 38 -5.05 1.37 -0.20
CA ARG A 38 -6.10 1.36 0.84
C ARG A 38 -6.63 -0.04 1.14
N ASN A 39 -6.23 -1.06 0.38
CA ASN A 39 -6.63 -2.44 0.64
C ASN A 39 -5.88 -2.99 1.88
N PRO A 40 -6.58 -3.43 2.94
CA PRO A 40 -5.94 -3.89 4.18
C PRO A 40 -5.08 -5.15 3.99
N VAL A 41 -5.45 -6.03 3.06
CA VAL A 41 -4.66 -7.24 2.72
C VAL A 41 -3.37 -6.83 2.03
N PHE A 42 -3.43 -5.86 1.10
CA PHE A 42 -2.25 -5.31 0.45
C PHE A 42 -1.32 -4.64 1.47
N GLN A 43 -1.86 -3.85 2.40
CA GLN A 43 -1.07 -3.21 3.46
C GLN A 43 -0.36 -4.25 4.34
N HIS A 44 -1.05 -5.33 4.71
CA HIS A 44 -0.45 -6.43 5.45
C HIS A 44 0.70 -7.09 4.67
N ASP A 45 0.48 -7.39 3.38
CA ASP A 45 1.50 -8.01 2.52
C ASP A 45 2.72 -7.08 2.34
N VAL A 46 2.51 -5.77 2.19
CA VAL A 46 3.59 -4.77 2.13
C VAL A 46 4.39 -4.73 3.43
N LEU A 47 3.72 -4.77 4.59
CA LEU A 47 4.41 -4.80 5.89
C LEU A 47 5.20 -6.11 6.08
N ALA A 48 4.67 -7.25 5.64
CA ALA A 48 5.38 -8.52 5.64
C ALA A 48 6.63 -8.47 4.73
N ALA A 49 6.47 -8.00 3.49
CA ALA A 49 7.56 -7.81 2.54
C ALA A 49 8.64 -6.87 3.08
N ARG A 50 8.24 -5.75 3.71
CA ARG A 50 9.18 -4.79 4.32
C ARG A 50 9.97 -5.41 5.49
N ARG A 51 9.30 -6.20 6.35
CA ARG A 51 9.99 -6.92 7.44
C ARG A 51 11.02 -7.91 6.90
N GLN A 52 10.65 -8.65 5.86
CA GLN A 52 11.56 -9.58 5.19
C GLN A 52 12.74 -8.84 4.55
N ALA A 53 12.50 -7.73 3.85
CA ALA A 53 13.54 -6.90 3.27
C ALA A 53 14.56 -6.41 4.30
N ASN A 54 14.10 -5.94 5.46
CA ASN A 54 14.97 -5.46 6.54
C ASN A 54 15.79 -6.58 7.20
N SER A 55 15.36 -7.84 7.06
CA SER A 55 16.11 -9.00 7.55
C SER A 55 17.17 -9.52 6.56
N LEU A 56 17.14 -9.04 5.32
CA LEU A 56 18.10 -9.44 4.29
C LEU A 56 19.43 -8.70 4.45
N PRO A 57 20.56 -9.34 4.09
CA PRO A 57 21.86 -8.67 4.09
C PRO A 57 21.88 -7.46 3.15
N HIS A 58 22.67 -6.45 3.53
CA HIS A 58 22.96 -5.29 2.70
C HIS A 58 23.53 -5.74 1.34
N GLY A 59 22.89 -5.33 0.24
CA GLY A 59 23.25 -5.75 -1.13
C GLY A 59 22.15 -6.53 -1.87
N THR A 60 21.03 -6.83 -1.22
CA THR A 60 19.89 -7.49 -1.86
C THR A 60 19.10 -6.49 -2.72
N THR A 61 18.87 -6.81 -3.99
CA THR A 61 18.17 -5.94 -4.96
C THR A 61 16.69 -5.77 -4.64
N VAL A 62 16.15 -4.58 -4.92
CA VAL A 62 14.72 -4.23 -4.76
C VAL A 62 13.80 -5.19 -5.49
N GLU A 63 14.24 -5.72 -6.63
CA GLU A 63 13.51 -6.72 -7.43
C GLU A 63 13.34 -8.05 -6.70
N VAL A 64 14.34 -8.47 -5.91
CA VAL A 64 14.27 -9.67 -5.06
C VAL A 64 13.32 -9.44 -3.90
N ILE A 65 13.29 -8.23 -3.33
CA ILE A 65 12.35 -7.87 -2.25
C ILE A 65 10.89 -7.88 -2.75
N ALA A 66 10.64 -7.33 -3.93
CA ALA A 66 9.33 -7.32 -4.57
C ALA A 66 8.84 -8.73 -4.93
N SER A 67 9.76 -9.58 -5.38
CA SER A 67 9.49 -10.98 -5.74
C SER A 67 9.31 -11.88 -4.52
N ALA A 68 10.06 -11.63 -3.44
CA ALA A 68 10.04 -12.42 -2.21
C ALA A 68 8.80 -12.14 -1.35
N GLY A 69 8.25 -10.93 -1.43
CA GLY A 69 7.17 -10.46 -0.57
C GLY A 69 5.74 -10.74 -1.05
N ASN A 70 5.53 -11.57 -2.09
CA ASN A 70 4.20 -11.81 -2.68
C ASN A 70 3.52 -10.54 -3.22
N LEU A 71 4.28 -9.47 -3.52
CA LEU A 71 3.71 -8.21 -4.01
C LEU A 71 3.39 -8.24 -5.50
N SER A 72 4.01 -9.14 -6.26
CA SER A 72 3.76 -9.34 -7.70
C SER A 72 2.32 -9.76 -8.01
N ARG A 73 1.64 -10.48 -7.10
CA ARG A 73 0.22 -10.85 -7.24
C ARG A 73 -0.72 -9.64 -7.33
N TRP A 74 -0.28 -8.48 -6.84
CA TRP A 74 -1.03 -7.24 -6.85
C TRP A 74 -0.78 -6.40 -8.12
N GLY A 75 0.02 -6.92 -9.07
CA GLY A 75 0.36 -6.21 -10.31
C GLY A 75 1.31 -5.03 -10.10
N VAL A 76 1.98 -4.95 -8.94
CA VAL A 76 2.95 -3.89 -8.64
C VAL A 76 4.34 -4.34 -9.05
N SER A 77 4.92 -3.61 -9.98
CA SER A 77 6.33 -3.72 -10.36
C SER A 77 7.10 -2.52 -9.82
N PHE A 78 8.06 -2.76 -8.93
CA PHE A 78 8.98 -1.74 -8.44
C PHE A 78 10.13 -1.60 -9.46
N ARG A 79 10.45 -0.38 -9.86
CA ARG A 79 11.63 -0.05 -10.67
C ARG A 79 12.64 0.68 -9.81
#